data_AF-A0A451CRK4-F1
#
_entry.id   AF-A0A451CRK4-F1
#
_cell.length_a   1.000
_cell.length_b   1.000
_cell.length_c   1.000
_cell.angle_alpha   90.00
_cell.angle_beta   90.00
_cell.angle_gamma   90.00
#
_symmetry.space_group_name_H-M   'P 1'
#
loop_
_entity.id
_entity.type
_entity.pdbx_description
1 polymer ?
#
loop_
_entity_poly.entity_id
_entity_poly.type
_entity_poly.pdbx_seq_one_letter_code
_entity_poly.pdbx_strand_id
1 'polypeptide(L)' 'MNTDLVSILSTVKDPRTDRNKLYPLPEILLLCISAVLSGADGWKSIAEFGHTKRV' A
#
# COMPACT_ATOMS: atom_id res chain seq x y z
N MET A 1 -21.19 -0.08 8.61
CA MET A 1 -19.85 0.49 8.91
C MET A 1 -18.83 -0.47 8.32
N ASN A 2 -18.08 -0.08 7.29
CA ASN A 2 -16.98 -0.93 6.85
C ASN A 2 -15.92 -0.97 7.95
N THR A 3 -15.55 -2.19 8.34
CA THR A 3 -14.73 -2.46 9.51
C THR A 3 -13.33 -2.95 9.12
N ASP A 4 -13.10 -3.18 7.83
CA ASP A 4 -11.84 -3.65 7.27
C ASP A 4 -10.87 -2.49 6.96
N LEU A 5 -9.57 -2.77 7.07
CA LEU A 5 -8.52 -1.77 6.87
C LEU A 5 -8.53 -1.15 5.47
N VAL A 6 -8.81 -1.93 4.43
CA VAL A 6 -8.79 -1.43 3.04
C VAL A 6 -9.88 -0.39 2.85
N SER A 7 -11.08 -0.61 3.40
CA SER A 7 -12.13 0.39 3.35
C SER A 7 -11.81 1.65 4.13
N ILE A 8 -11.13 1.54 5.28
CA ILE A 8 -10.69 2.72 6.04
C ILE A 8 -9.69 3.53 5.19
N LEU A 9 -8.72 2.85 4.57
CA LEU A 9 -7.71 3.48 3.70
C LEU A 9 -8.32 4.07 2.42
N SER A 10 -9.46 3.55 1.96
CA SER A 10 -10.21 4.08 0.80
C SER A 10 -10.82 5.46 1.04
N THR A 11 -10.88 5.93 2.29
CA THR A 11 -11.32 7.30 2.61
C THR A 11 -10.26 8.35 2.26
N VAL A 12 -9.00 7.93 2.04
CA VAL A 12 -7.90 8.82 1.65
C VAL A 12 -8.03 9.17 0.18
N LYS A 13 -8.17 10.47 -0.12
CA LYS A 13 -8.19 10.98 -1.50
C LYS A 13 -6.87 10.66 -2.19
N ASP A 14 -6.93 10.00 -3.35
CA ASP A 14 -5.74 9.70 -4.15
C ASP A 14 -5.18 10.96 -4.81
N PRO A 15 -3.98 11.44 -4.41
CA PRO A 15 -3.38 12.64 -5.00
C PRO A 15 -2.73 12.36 -6.35
N ARG A 16 -2.60 11.09 -6.76
CA ARG A 16 -1.95 10.70 -8.01
C ARG A 16 -2.84 11.03 -9.20
N THR A 17 -2.23 11.51 -10.28
CA THR A 17 -2.90 11.61 -11.58
C THR A 17 -3.35 10.23 -12.05
N ASP A 18 -4.48 10.14 -12.77
CA ASP A 18 -4.98 8.86 -13.29
C ASP A 18 -4.07 8.21 -14.34
N ARG A 19 -3.15 8.99 -14.92
CA ARG A 19 -2.10 8.49 -15.79
C ARG A 19 -1.11 7.66 -14.97
N ASN A 20 -1.01 6.37 -15.29
CA ASN A 20 -0.12 5.37 -14.67
C ASN A 20 -0.53 4.83 -13.28
N LYS A 21 -1.84 4.83 -12.96
CA LYS A 21 -2.34 4.10 -11.78
C LYS A 21 -2.38 2.59 -12.08
N LEU A 22 -1.32 1.87 -11.70
CA LEU A 22 -1.27 0.41 -11.78
C LEU A 22 -2.00 -0.28 -10.62
N TYR A 23 -1.99 0.35 -9.44
CA TYR A 23 -2.61 -0.20 -8.23
C TYR A 23 -3.46 0.87 -7.51
N PRO A 24 -4.60 0.48 -6.92
CA PRO A 24 -5.40 1.33 -6.05
C PRO A 24 -4.56 1.89 -4.88
N LEU A 25 -4.83 3.14 -4.49
CA LEU A 25 -4.13 3.75 -3.35
C LEU A 25 -4.28 2.92 -2.05
N PRO A 26 -5.47 2.39 -1.70
CA PRO A 26 -5.64 1.64 -0.46
C PRO A 26 -4.75 0.41 -0.35
N GLU A 27 -4.52 -0.28 -1.47
CA GLU A 27 -3.63 -1.44 -1.53
C GLU A 27 -2.16 -1.06 -1.35
N ILE A 28 -1.75 0.06 -1.95
CA ILE A 28 -0.39 0.61 -1.78
C ILE A 28 -0.16 1.01 -0.32
N LEU A 29 -1.13 1.67 0.30
CA LEU A 29 -1.04 2.05 1.71
C LEU A 29 -0.98 0.83 2.63
N LEU A 30 -1.79 -0.20 2.35
CA LEU A 30 -1.76 -1.46 3.08
C LEU A 30 -0.39 -2.14 2.96
N LEU A 31 0.20 -2.17 1.76
CA LEU A 31 1.55 -2.69 1.53
C LEU A 31 2.60 -1.94 2.36
N CYS A 32 2.59 -0.60 2.30
CA CYS A 32 3.54 0.23 3.05
C CYS A 32 3.44 0.00 4.56
N ILE A 33 2.22 -0.02 5.12
CA ILE A 33 2.01 -0.27 6.55
C ILE A 33 2.51 -1.67 6.92
N SER A 34 2.15 -2.69 6.14
CA SER A 34 2.57 -4.07 6.39
C SER A 34 4.10 -4.23 6.33
N ALA A 35 4.75 -3.56 5.38
CA ALA A 35 6.20 -3.57 5.22
C ALA A 35 6.90 -2.90 6.41
N VAL A 36 6.46 -1.70 6.81
CA VAL A 36 7.02 -0.97 7.95
C VAL A 36 6.85 -1.75 9.26
N LEU A 37 5.67 -2.35 9.49
CA LEU A 37 5.43 -3.23 10.64
C LEU A 37 6.33 -4.48 10.63
N SER A 38 6.75 -4.92 9.44
CA SER A 38 7.69 -6.04 9.26
C SER A 38 9.16 -5.61 9.34
N GLY A 39 9.45 -4.36 9.70
CA GLY A 39 10.81 -3.84 9.87
C GLY A 39 11.44 -3.25 8.60
N ALA A 40 10.66 -2.98 7.55
CA ALA A 40 11.17 -2.30 6.37
C ALA A 40 11.56 -0.85 6.70
N ASP A 41 12.83 -0.52 6.52
CA ASP A 41 13.35 0.84 6.67
C ASP A 41 13.57 1.46 5.28
N GLY A 42 12.67 2.36 4.91
CA GLY A 42 12.69 3.09 3.64
C GLY A 42 12.06 2.39 2.43
N TRP A 43 11.97 3.13 1.32
CA TRP A 43 11.22 2.72 0.12
C TRP A 43 11.78 1.49 -0.59
N LYS A 44 13.11 1.30 -0.57
CA LYS A 44 13.74 0.13 -1.18
C LYS A 44 13.29 -1.16 -0.48
N SER A 45 13.37 -1.17 0.84
CA SER A 45 12.95 -2.29 1.70
C SER A 45 11.45 -2.60 1.54
N ILE A 46 10.61 -1.58 1.39
CA ILE A 46 9.17 -1.74 1.11
C ILE A 46 8.94 -2.39 -0.26
N ALA A 47 9.68 -1.95 -1.29
CA ALA A 47 9.58 -2.54 -2.63
C ALA A 47 10.02 -4.02 -2.64
N GLU A 48 11.10 -4.34 -1.93
CA GLU A 48 11.58 -5.72 -1.74
C GLU A 48 10.56 -6.58 -0.99
N PHE A 49 9.95 -6.04 0.08
CA PHE A 49 8.86 -6.70 0.81
C PHE A 49 7.68 -7.04 -0.11
N GLY A 50 7.27 -6.11 -0.97
CA GLY A 50 6.21 -6.34 -1.94
C GLY A 50 6.56 -7.38 -3.00
N HIS A 51 7.83 -7.50 -3.38
CA HIS A 51 8.27 -8.52 -4.35
C HIS A 51 8.37 -9.92 -3.74
N THR A 52 8.65 -10.01 -2.43
CA THR A 52 8.80 -11.28 -1.71
C THR A 52 7.52 -12.12 -1.73
N LYS A 53 6.35 -11.49 -1.92
CA LYS A 53 5.03 -12.12 -1.92
C LYS A 53 4.48 -12.43 -3.32
N ARG A 54 5.25 -12.19 -4.40
CA ARG A 54 4.88 -12.64 -5.76
C ARG A 54 5.12 -14.14 -5.88
N VAL A 55 4.07 -14.92 -5.58
CA VAL A 55 3.90 -16.29 -6.08
C VAL A 55 3.49 -16.28 -7.55
#